data_AF-A0A150HLA3-F1
#
_entry.id   AF-A0A150HLA3-F1
#
_cell.length_a   1.000
_cell.length_b   1.000
_cell.length_c   1.000
_cell.angle_alpha   90.00
_cell.angle_beta   90.00
_cell.angle_gamma   90.00
#
_symmetry.space_group_name_H-M   'P 1'
#
loop_
_entity.id
_entity.type
_entity.pdbx_description
1 polymer ?
#
loop_
_entity_poly.entity_id
_entity_poly.type
_entity_poly.pdbx_seq_one_letter_code
_entity_poly.pdbx_strand_id
1 'polypeptide(L)' 'MVKTVVKSKHLLAFKLWFLNMNYVVNDLADGGFTAKIKAKEFKKQHRYVLVSGDATGNKAAYELGKEFEEHLKVA' A
#
# COMPACT_ATOMS: atom_id res chain seq x y z
N MET A 1 7.80 -15.03 -12.32
CA MET A 1 7.25 -14.78 -10.96
C MET A 1 6.44 -13.51 -11.00
N VAL A 2 5.19 -13.53 -10.56
CA VAL A 2 4.39 -12.30 -10.41
C VAL A 2 5.00 -11.50 -9.27
N LYS A 3 5.39 -10.25 -9.53
CA LYS A 3 5.91 -9.35 -8.50
C LYS A 3 4.72 -8.88 -7.66
N THR A 4 4.70 -9.19 -6.37
CA THR A 4 3.69 -8.65 -5.45
C THR A 4 4.16 -7.33 -4.87
N VAL A 5 3.20 -6.54 -4.39
CA VAL A 5 3.42 -5.26 -3.71
C VAL A 5 4.15 -5.47 -2.38
N VAL A 6 3.72 -6.46 -1.61
CA VAL A 6 4.34 -6.95 -0.37
C VAL A 6 4.16 -8.46 -0.28
N LYS A 7 4.86 -9.15 0.65
CA LYS A 7 4.53 -10.55 0.99
C LYS A 7 3.07 -10.65 1.45
N SER A 8 2.36 -11.71 1.06
CA SER A 8 0.93 -11.89 1.39
C SER A 8 0.64 -11.80 2.89
N LYS A 9 1.52 -12.34 3.74
CA LYS A 9 1.42 -12.24 5.21
C LYS A 9 1.52 -10.81 5.76
N HIS A 10 2.01 -9.86 4.97
CA HIS A 10 2.16 -8.46 5.34
C HIS A 10 1.04 -7.57 4.79
N LEU A 11 0.12 -8.09 3.99
CA LEU A 11 -0.90 -7.29 3.29
C LEU A 11 -1.77 -6.49 4.27
N LEU A 12 -2.20 -7.10 5.38
CA LEU A 12 -2.97 -6.42 6.42
C LEU A 12 -2.15 -5.32 7.11
N ALA A 13 -0.90 -5.60 7.48
CA ALA A 13 -0.03 -4.61 8.12
C ALA A 13 0.26 -3.43 7.17
N PHE A 14 0.43 -3.71 5.87
CA PHE A 14 0.61 -2.70 4.84
C PHE A 14 -0.62 -1.79 4.71
N LYS A 15 -1.84 -2.36 4.76
CA LYS A 15 -3.09 -1.60 4.83
C LYS A 15 -3.14 -0.68 6.05
N LEU A 16 -2.79 -1.19 7.24
CA LEU A 16 -2.80 -0.41 8.49
C LEU A 16 -1.77 0.72 8.47
N TRP A 17 -0.62 0.54 7.80
CA TRP A 17 0.39 1.58 7.65
C TRP A 17 -0.17 2.84 6.97
N PHE A 18 -1.05 2.68 5.97
CA PHE A 18 -1.73 3.81 5.33
C PHE A 18 -2.67 4.56 6.29
N LEU A 19 -3.39 3.86 7.17
CA LEU A 19 -4.24 4.49 8.18
C LEU A 19 -3.42 5.34 9.14
N ASN A 20 -2.25 4.85 9.58
CA ASN A 20 -1.33 5.61 10.45
C ASN A 20 -0.79 6.88 9.77
N MET A 21 -0.70 6.89 8.44
CA MET A 21 -0.28 8.06 7.65
C MET A 21 -1.45 8.97 7.25
N ASN A 22 -2.66 8.78 7.82
CA ASN A 22 -3.87 9.54 7.51
C ASN A 22 -4.38 9.41 6.06
N TYR A 23 -4.08 8.30 5.39
CA TYR A 23 -4.77 7.96 4.16
C TYR A 23 -6.19 7.48 4.47
N VAL A 24 -7.14 7.84 3.62
CA VAL A 24 -8.46 7.22 3.59
C VAL A 24 -8.34 5.88 2.87
N VAL A 25 -8.55 4.79 3.60
CA VAL A 25 -8.49 3.42 3.08
C VAL A 25 -9.90 2.89 2.82
N ASN A 26 -10.12 2.26 1.66
CA ASN A 26 -11.36 1.57 1.34
C ASN A 26 -11.05 0.14 0.89
N ASP A 27 -11.78 -0.83 1.44
CA ASP A 27 -11.69 -2.23 1.03
C ASP A 27 -12.32 -2.47 -0.35
N LEU A 28 -11.75 -3.41 -1.08
CA LEU A 28 -12.26 -3.89 -2.36
C LEU A 28 -12.94 -5.25 -2.18
N ALA A 29 -13.86 -5.58 -3.10
CA ALA A 29 -14.61 -6.83 -3.05
C ALA A 29 -13.72 -8.08 -3.23
N ASP A 30 -12.54 -7.93 -3.84
CA ASP A 30 -11.57 -9.01 -4.05
C ASP A 30 -10.64 -9.23 -2.82
N GLY A 31 -10.82 -8.48 -1.73
CA GLY A 31 -9.95 -8.53 -0.56
C GLY A 31 -8.73 -7.60 -0.65
N GLY A 32 -8.62 -6.81 -1.73
CA GLY A 32 -7.67 -5.71 -1.85
C GLY A 32 -8.12 -4.44 -1.13
N PHE A 33 -7.40 -3.33 -1.35
CA PHE A 33 -7.77 -2.02 -0.84
C PHE A 33 -7.28 -0.87 -1.74
N THR A 34 -7.92 0.28 -1.60
CA THR A 34 -7.39 1.56 -2.09
C THR A 34 -7.02 2.44 -0.92
N ALA A 35 -5.99 3.28 -1.08
CA ALA A 35 -5.63 4.32 -0.11
C ALA A 35 -5.50 5.66 -0.84
N LYS A 36 -6.13 6.71 -0.29
CA LYS A 36 -6.13 8.07 -0.86
C LYS A 36 -5.73 9.11 0.18
N ILE A 37 -4.85 10.04 -0.18
CA ILE A 37 -4.56 11.21 0.65
C ILE A 37 -4.55 12.49 -0.19
N LYS A 38 -5.07 13.58 0.37
CA LYS A 38 -5.09 14.92 -0.29
C LYS A 38 -3.93 15.83 0.14
N ALA A 39 -3.15 15.38 1.10
CA ALA A 39 -1.96 16.00 1.65
C ALA A 39 -0.96 16.39 0.55
N LYS A 40 -0.51 17.66 0.56
CA LYS A 40 0.37 18.21 -0.48
C LYS A 40 1.83 17.81 -0.29
N GLU A 41 2.21 17.50 0.94
CA GLU A 41 3.52 17.02 1.37
C GLU A 41 3.87 15.65 0.78
N PHE A 42 2.87 14.84 0.42
CA PHE A 42 3.08 13.59 -0.30
C PHE A 42 3.24 13.85 -1.80
N LYS A 43 4.18 13.10 -2.42
CA LYS A 43 4.38 13.08 -3.87
C LYS A 43 3.06 12.80 -4.57
N LYS A 44 2.73 13.56 -5.62
CA LYS A 44 1.45 13.43 -6.34
C LYS A 44 1.15 11.98 -6.76
N GLN A 45 2.19 11.23 -7.18
CA GLN A 45 2.08 9.83 -7.57
C GLN A 45 1.74 8.87 -6.41
N HIS A 46 2.02 9.24 -5.16
CA HIS A 46 1.75 8.44 -3.96
C HIS A 46 0.39 8.73 -3.33
N ARG A 47 -0.32 9.76 -3.80
CA ARG A 47 -1.62 10.16 -3.25
C ARG A 47 -2.75 9.16 -3.51
N TYR A 48 -2.54 8.23 -4.43
CA TYR A 48 -3.48 7.16 -4.72
C TYR A 48 -2.74 5.83 -4.85
N VAL A 49 -3.11 4.89 -3.99
CA VAL A 49 -2.59 3.53 -3.97
C VAL A 49 -3.74 2.57 -4.21
N LEU A 50 -3.51 1.59 -5.07
CA LEU A 50 -4.42 0.50 -5.36
C LEU A 50 -3.66 -0.81 -5.16
N VAL A 51 -4.17 -1.68 -4.30
CA VAL A 51 -3.69 -3.04 -4.07
C VAL A 51 -4.87 -3.99 -4.28
N SER A 52 -4.72 -4.96 -5.15
CA SER A 52 -5.72 -6.01 -5.41
C SER A 52 -5.59 -7.15 -4.40
N GLY A 53 -6.59 -8.02 -4.30
CA GLY A 53 -6.59 -9.17 -3.39
C GLY A 53 -5.48 -10.19 -3.64
N ASP A 54 -4.96 -10.24 -4.87
CA ASP A 54 -3.80 -11.04 -5.26
C ASP A 54 -2.44 -10.38 -4.92
N ALA A 55 -2.48 -9.28 -4.15
CA ALA A 55 -1.33 -8.45 -3.78
C ALA A 55 -0.58 -7.84 -4.98
N THR A 56 -1.21 -7.70 -6.14
CA THR A 56 -0.75 -6.82 -7.22
C THR A 56 -1.28 -5.40 -6.99
N GLY A 57 -0.80 -4.42 -7.76
CA GLY A 57 -1.25 -3.04 -7.57
C GLY A 57 -0.73 -2.06 -8.61
N ASN A 58 -0.99 -0.77 -8.37
CA ASN A 58 -0.45 0.31 -9.21
C ASN A 58 1.02 0.61 -8.87
N LYS A 59 1.68 1.46 -9.67
CA LYS A 59 3.08 1.85 -9.45
C LYS A 59 3.35 2.37 -8.04
N ALA A 60 2.43 3.18 -7.51
CA ALA A 60 2.54 3.72 -6.15
C ALA A 60 2.56 2.63 -5.09
N ALA A 61 1.70 1.60 -5.24
CA ALA A 61 1.67 0.45 -4.36
C ALA A 61 3.03 -0.25 -4.32
N TYR A 62 3.67 -0.50 -5.46
CA TYR A 62 4.98 -1.16 -5.49
C TYR A 62 6.11 -0.31 -4.88
N GLU A 63 6.10 1.00 -5.10
CA GLU A 63 7.11 1.90 -4.52
C GLU A 63 6.98 1.95 -2.99
N LEU A 64 5.77 2.14 -2.49
CA LEU A 64 5.49 2.23 -1.06
C LEU A 64 5.55 0.86 -0.37
N GLY A 65 5.22 -0.22 -1.07
CA GLY A 65 5.37 -1.59 -0.57
C GLY A 65 6.83 -1.96 -0.35
N LYS A 66 7.72 -1.54 -1.25
CA LYS A 66 9.17 -1.68 -1.06
C LYS A 66 9.64 -0.92 0.18
N GLU A 67 9.24 0.33 0.33
CA GLU A 67 9.59 1.17 1.49
C GLU A 67 9.09 0.53 2.81
N PHE A 68 7.86 0.04 2.81
CA PHE A 68 7.29 -0.67 3.94
C PHE A 68 8.08 -1.93 4.31
N GLU A 69 8.46 -2.77 3.33
CA GLU A 69 9.27 -3.97 3.59
C GLU A 69 10.70 -3.64 4.06
N GLU A 70 11.25 -2.50 3.66
CA GLU A 70 12.54 -2.01 4.18
C GLU A 70 12.41 -1.60 5.65
N HIS A 71 11.33 -0.91 6.04
CA HIS A 71 11.07 -0.59 7.45
C HIS A 71 10.92 -1.85 8.33
N LEU A 72 10.29 -2.91 7.82
CA LEU A 72 10.16 -4.18 8.55
C LEU A 72 11.48 -4.94 8.80
N LYS A 73 12.55 -4.63 8.06
CA LYS A 73 13.86 -5.26 8.27
C LYS A 73 14.69 -4.58 9.34
N VAL A 74 14.35 -3.32 9.65
CA VAL A 74 15.08 -2.46 10.59
C VAL A 74 14.37 -2.41 11.95
N ALA A 75 13.11 -2.85 12.01
CA ALA A 75 12.32 -3.03 13.23
C ALA A 75 12.52 -4.43 13.84
#